data_AF-A0A2V5W6H2-F1
#
_entry.id   AF-A0A2V5W6H2-F1
#
_cell.length_a   1.000
_cell.length_b   1.000
_cell.length_c   1.000
_cell.angle_alpha   90.00
_cell.angle_beta   90.00
_cell.angle_gamma   90.00
#
_symmetry.space_group_name_H-M   'P 1'
#
loop_
_entity.id
_entity.type
_entity.pdbx_description
1 polymer ?
#
loop_
_entity_poly.entity_id
_entity_poly.type
_entity_poly.pdbx_seq_one_letter_code
_entity_poly.pdbx_strand_id
1 'polypeptide(L)'
;MDRQAWIAITVCVIGLISWYAYTASHLPPRQPAPVAASPTPGTTESNAPAAATSPSTSAPPVSVSSPSPTPAESAPAFAEKTETLANGDVELHLTNRGGAIVDAVLLNHTVDNGNRVELNALERTPIGAIIEEPDAVSLPEFSVEKQPDGSVQFERKNPEGVTVRKRFFFPPATEKKDNFVAEMDVDFRNDGAQPYNNTGYFVTLGSTRPIHPRDMPSYTRLAWYANGKAGGIDVNWFGAQNYPLVGVQKRAAQPVYREKISNLEWAGMTNQFFTDLLTPLNAKAVELWAKPFDI
;
A
#
# COMPACT_ATOMS: atom_id res chain seq x y z
N MET A 1 38.67 33.76 20.53
CA MET A 1 37.81 33.61 19.33
C MET A 1 37.56 34.99 18.74
N ASP A 2 37.74 35.12 17.42
CA ASP A 2 37.52 36.36 16.66
C ASP A 2 36.03 36.77 16.70
N ARG A 3 35.75 38.09 16.75
CA ARG A 3 34.40 38.65 16.66
C ARG A 3 33.68 38.20 15.39
N GLN A 4 34.41 38.04 14.28
CA GLN A 4 33.81 37.58 13.02
C GLN A 4 33.31 36.13 13.12
N ALA A 5 34.04 35.26 13.82
CA ALA A 5 33.63 33.87 14.03
C ALA A 5 32.37 33.76 14.91
N TRP A 6 32.25 34.60 15.95
CA TRP A 6 31.04 34.66 16.78
C TRP A 6 29.81 35.15 16.03
N ILE A 7 29.97 36.12 15.13
CA ILE A 7 28.86 36.61 14.28
C ILE A 7 28.38 35.50 13.34
N ALA A 8 29.31 34.81 12.67
CA ALA A 8 28.98 33.70 11.77
C ALA A 8 28.24 32.56 12.50
N ILE A 9 28.74 32.15 13.67
CA ILE A 9 28.10 31.13 14.50
C ILE A 9 26.71 31.58 14.94
N THR A 10 26.56 32.83 15.39
CA THR A 10 25.26 33.35 15.84
C THR A 10 24.24 33.38 14.70
N VAL A 11 24.64 33.80 13.49
CA VAL A 11 23.77 33.77 12.31
C VAL A 11 23.39 32.34 11.92
N CYS A 12 24.34 31.39 11.97
CA CYS A 12 24.06 29.98 11.73
C CYS A 12 23.06 29.41 12.75
N VAL A 13 23.25 29.70 14.05
CA VAL A 13 22.36 29.21 15.12
C VAL A 13 20.97 29.81 14.99
N ILE A 14 20.86 31.12 14.73
CA ILE A 14 19.56 31.77 14.49
C ILE A 14 18.90 31.17 13.24
N GLY A 15 19.63 31.00 12.15
CA GLY A 15 19.12 30.37 10.93
C GLY A 15 18.60 28.95 11.18
N LEU A 16 19.31 28.17 12.00
CA LEU A 16 18.93 26.80 12.35
C LEU A 16 17.69 26.75 13.26
N ILE A 17 17.59 27.66 14.24
CA ILE A 17 16.41 27.81 15.10
C ILE A 17 15.20 28.27 14.30
N SER A 18 15.36 29.28 13.43
CA SER A 18 14.30 29.78 12.56
C SER A 18 13.84 28.72 11.57
N TRP A 19 14.77 27.95 10.99
CA TRP A 19 14.44 26.79 10.15
C TRP A 19 13.66 25.73 10.93
N TYR A 20 14.10 25.37 12.14
CA TYR A 20 13.42 24.40 12.98
C TYR A 20 12.00 24.87 13.36
N ALA A 21 11.84 26.12 13.79
CA ALA A 21 10.53 26.70 14.10
C ALA A 21 9.62 26.79 12.88
N TYR A 22 10.17 27.13 11.71
CA TYR A 22 9.45 27.16 10.44
C TYR A 22 8.96 25.77 10.04
N THR A 23 9.84 24.77 10.05
CA THR A 23 9.45 23.39 9.75
C THR A 23 8.40 22.87 10.72
N ALA A 24 8.59 23.05 12.04
CA ALA A 24 7.61 22.60 13.05
C ALA A 24 6.21 23.24 12.89
N SER A 25 6.12 24.47 12.37
CA SER A 25 4.85 25.17 12.15
C SER A 25 4.23 24.94 10.78
N HIS A 26 4.99 24.43 9.81
CA HIS A 26 4.55 24.24 8.42
C HIS A 26 4.51 22.76 8.00
N LEU A 27 4.74 21.81 8.92
CA LEU A 27 4.27 20.44 8.72
C LEU A 27 2.73 20.50 8.59
N PRO A 28 2.13 19.91 7.54
CA PRO A 28 0.69 19.95 7.35
C PRO A 28 -0.03 19.41 8.60
N PRO A 29 -1.14 20.04 9.03
CA PRO A 29 -1.88 19.57 10.18
C PRO A 29 -2.30 18.12 9.94
N ARG A 30 -1.92 17.28 10.91
CA ARG A 30 -2.32 15.89 11.03
C ARG A 30 -3.85 15.83 10.88
N GLN A 31 -4.33 15.24 9.79
CA GLN A 31 -5.77 14.98 9.67
C GLN A 31 -6.17 14.08 10.84
N PRO A 32 -7.16 14.48 11.66
CA PRO A 32 -7.70 13.61 12.68
C PRO A 32 -8.28 12.38 11.99
N ALA A 33 -7.90 11.18 12.44
CA ALA A 33 -8.57 9.95 12.05
C ALA A 33 -10.08 10.09 12.35
N PRO A 34 -10.98 9.69 11.44
CA PRO A 34 -12.39 9.61 11.75
C PRO A 34 -12.60 8.70 12.96
N VAL A 35 -13.30 9.19 13.98
CA VAL A 35 -13.71 8.37 15.11
C VAL A 35 -14.76 7.38 14.58
N ALA A 36 -14.36 6.15 14.31
CA ALA A 36 -15.30 5.07 14.05
C ALA A 36 -16.14 4.86 15.32
N ALA A 37 -17.45 5.06 15.21
CA ALA A 37 -18.38 4.73 16.27
C ALA A 37 -18.38 3.21 16.47
N SER A 38 -18.02 2.76 17.67
CA SER A 38 -18.13 1.35 18.07
C SER A 38 -19.58 0.86 17.96
N PRO A 39 -19.84 -0.33 17.40
CA PRO A 39 -21.16 -0.95 17.51
C PRO A 39 -21.31 -1.58 18.90
N THR A 40 -22.32 -1.13 19.65
CA THR A 40 -22.76 -1.78 20.89
C THR A 40 -23.46 -3.11 20.54
N PRO A 41 -23.19 -4.23 21.25
CA PRO A 41 -23.88 -5.50 21.04
C PRO A 41 -25.34 -5.43 21.49
N GLY A 42 -26.22 -6.11 20.75
CA GLY A 42 -27.67 -6.02 20.90
C GLY A 42 -28.27 -6.75 22.09
N THR A 43 -29.52 -6.39 22.37
CA THR A 43 -30.49 -7.20 23.11
C THR A 43 -31.82 -7.14 22.36
N THR A 44 -32.32 -8.32 22.01
CA THR A 44 -33.67 -8.64 21.52
C THR A 44 -34.76 -8.24 22.50
N GLU A 45 -35.87 -7.64 22.03
CA GLU A 45 -37.25 -8.16 22.20
C GLU A 45 -38.33 -7.23 21.60
N SER A 46 -39.12 -7.83 20.71
CA SER A 46 -40.59 -7.80 20.54
C SER A 46 -41.45 -6.51 20.53
N ASN A 47 -42.40 -6.57 19.59
CA ASN A 47 -43.71 -5.89 19.44
C ASN A 47 -43.82 -4.52 18.73
N ALA A 48 -44.49 -4.58 17.58
CA ALA A 48 -45.28 -3.52 16.94
C ALA A 48 -46.62 -3.30 17.71
N PRO A 49 -47.53 -2.33 17.38
CA PRO A 49 -47.55 -1.45 16.19
C PRO A 49 -48.03 0.02 16.39
N ALA A 50 -47.98 0.77 15.26
CA ALA A 50 -48.94 1.78 14.78
C ALA A 50 -48.73 3.31 14.99
N ALA A 51 -48.88 3.99 13.84
CA ALA A 51 -49.52 5.30 13.57
C ALA A 51 -48.71 6.63 13.57
N ALA A 52 -48.48 7.10 12.33
CA ALA A 52 -48.81 8.41 11.73
C ALA A 52 -48.40 9.73 12.42
N THR A 53 -47.57 10.55 11.74
CA THR A 53 -47.95 11.81 11.05
C THR A 53 -46.70 12.63 10.66
N SER A 54 -46.65 13.09 9.41
CA SER A 54 -45.83 14.24 8.94
C SER A 54 -46.70 15.51 8.99
N PRO A 55 -46.26 16.72 8.57
CA PRO A 55 -44.93 17.18 8.12
C PRO A 55 -44.50 18.51 8.78
N SER A 56 -43.25 18.96 8.57
CA SER A 56 -42.94 20.40 8.48
C SER A 56 -41.64 20.66 7.73
N THR A 57 -41.75 21.64 6.85
CA THR A 57 -40.89 22.02 5.73
C THR A 57 -39.80 23.00 6.18
N SER A 58 -38.55 22.82 5.72
CA SER A 58 -37.62 23.93 5.48
C SER A 58 -36.59 23.56 4.42
N ALA A 59 -36.42 24.45 3.44
CA ALA A 59 -35.56 24.32 2.25
C ALA A 59 -34.20 25.03 2.51
N PRO A 60 -33.20 24.94 1.60
CA PRO A 60 -31.84 24.51 1.95
C PRO A 60 -30.82 25.66 2.05
N PRO A 61 -29.64 25.44 2.66
CA PRO A 61 -28.45 26.17 2.27
C PRO A 61 -27.58 25.33 1.32
N VAL A 62 -27.20 26.02 0.24
CA VAL A 62 -26.18 25.72 -0.77
C VAL A 62 -25.05 24.78 -0.32
N SER A 63 -24.94 23.64 -1.01
CA SER A 63 -23.80 22.73 -0.88
C SER A 63 -22.62 23.28 -1.69
N VAL A 64 -21.60 23.76 -1.00
CA VAL A 64 -20.24 23.86 -1.55
C VAL A 64 -19.76 22.45 -1.90
N SER A 65 -19.30 22.30 -3.13
CA SER A 65 -18.76 21.06 -3.70
C SER A 65 -17.59 20.53 -2.86
N SER A 66 -17.86 19.47 -2.10
CA SER A 66 -16.84 18.59 -1.52
C SER A 66 -16.09 17.88 -2.65
N PRO A 67 -14.76 17.68 -2.55
CA PRO A 67 -14.04 16.82 -3.49
C PRO A 67 -14.66 15.42 -3.48
N SER A 68 -14.84 14.88 -4.69
CA SER A 68 -15.33 13.52 -4.91
C SER A 68 -14.43 12.52 -4.18
N PRO A 69 -14.99 11.56 -3.42
CA PRO A 69 -14.19 10.52 -2.80
C PRO A 69 -13.52 9.69 -3.91
N THR A 70 -12.21 9.47 -3.74
CA THR A 70 -11.46 8.42 -4.45
C THR A 70 -12.30 7.15 -4.45
N PRO A 71 -12.55 6.49 -5.60
CA PRO A 71 -13.35 5.28 -5.61
C PRO A 71 -12.74 4.25 -4.66
N ALA A 72 -13.50 3.85 -3.65
CA ALA A 72 -13.22 2.64 -2.91
C ALA A 72 -13.08 1.50 -3.93
N GLU A 73 -12.01 0.71 -3.80
CA GLU A 73 -11.77 -0.47 -4.62
C GLU A 73 -13.05 -1.30 -4.60
N SER A 74 -13.66 -1.52 -5.78
CA SER A 74 -14.95 -2.19 -5.90
C SER A 74 -14.89 -3.54 -5.19
N ALA A 75 -15.89 -3.82 -4.35
CA ALA A 75 -16.01 -5.13 -3.71
C ALA A 75 -15.92 -6.24 -4.79
N PRO A 76 -15.22 -7.36 -4.50
CA PRO A 76 -15.00 -8.40 -5.49
C PRO A 76 -16.33 -8.96 -6.00
N ALA A 77 -16.43 -9.22 -7.30
CA ALA A 77 -17.62 -9.82 -7.91
C ALA A 77 -17.79 -11.32 -7.62
N PHE A 78 -16.92 -11.89 -6.79
CA PHE A 78 -16.82 -13.30 -6.44
C PHE A 78 -16.58 -13.45 -4.94
N ALA A 79 -16.81 -14.65 -4.41
CA ALA A 79 -16.54 -14.94 -3.00
C ALA A 79 -15.03 -14.98 -2.76
N GLU A 80 -14.54 -14.07 -1.93
CA GLU A 80 -13.13 -14.04 -1.54
C GLU A 80 -12.82 -15.23 -0.61
N LYS A 81 -11.72 -15.94 -0.91
CA LYS A 81 -11.21 -17.07 -0.15
C LYS A 81 -9.77 -16.77 0.21
N THR A 82 -9.41 -17.11 1.45
CA THR A 82 -8.07 -16.90 1.98
C THR A 82 -7.46 -18.23 2.40
N GLU A 83 -6.19 -18.42 2.07
CA GLU A 83 -5.34 -19.51 2.56
C GLU A 83 -4.18 -18.95 3.37
N THR A 84 -3.72 -19.72 4.34
CA THR A 84 -2.60 -19.32 5.21
C THR A 84 -1.33 -20.09 4.88
N LEU A 85 -0.25 -19.36 4.62
CA LEU A 85 1.12 -19.85 4.53
C LEU A 85 1.94 -19.25 5.68
N ALA A 86 2.41 -20.08 6.61
CA ALA A 86 3.07 -19.60 7.83
C ALA A 86 4.35 -20.37 8.15
N ASN A 87 5.25 -19.70 8.87
CA ASN A 87 6.40 -20.29 9.54
C ASN A 87 6.49 -19.78 10.99
N GLY A 88 7.66 -19.89 11.63
CA GLY A 88 7.83 -19.49 13.03
C GLY A 88 7.86 -17.97 13.29
N ASP A 89 8.03 -17.13 12.28
CA ASP A 89 8.20 -15.67 12.42
C ASP A 89 7.16 -14.86 11.63
N VAL A 90 6.61 -15.42 10.54
CA VAL A 90 5.68 -14.73 9.63
C VAL A 90 4.50 -15.63 9.26
N GLU A 91 3.33 -15.03 9.19
CA GLU A 91 2.11 -15.60 8.64
C GLU A 91 1.65 -14.76 7.45
N LEU A 92 1.51 -15.38 6.28
CA LEU A 92 1.03 -14.76 5.05
C LEU A 92 -0.40 -15.23 4.79
N HIS A 93 -1.31 -14.28 4.60
CA HIS A 93 -2.67 -14.55 4.17
C HIS A 93 -2.77 -14.32 2.67
N LEU A 94 -3.11 -15.36 1.92
CA LEU A 94 -3.17 -15.33 0.47
C LEU A 94 -4.61 -15.40 0.00
N THR A 95 -5.01 -14.48 -0.86
CA THR A 95 -6.38 -14.34 -1.36
C THR A 95 -6.49 -14.83 -2.80
N ASN A 96 -7.63 -15.46 -3.12
CA ASN A 96 -8.02 -15.78 -4.50
C ASN A 96 -8.25 -14.53 -5.36
N ARG A 97 -8.37 -13.34 -4.75
CA ARG A 97 -8.46 -12.05 -5.43
C ARG A 97 -7.09 -11.63 -5.97
N GLY A 98 -6.87 -11.85 -7.27
CA GLY A 98 -5.58 -11.60 -7.92
C GLY A 98 -4.50 -12.65 -7.63
N GLY A 99 -4.80 -13.67 -6.82
CA GLY A 99 -3.87 -14.76 -6.46
C GLY A 99 -2.61 -14.22 -5.80
N ALA A 100 -2.75 -13.58 -4.65
CA ALA A 100 -1.74 -12.67 -4.09
C ALA A 100 -1.81 -12.62 -2.55
N ILE A 101 -0.83 -11.98 -1.90
CA ILE A 101 -0.77 -11.86 -0.44
C ILE A 101 -1.57 -10.63 0.00
N VAL A 102 -2.65 -10.82 0.74
CA VAL A 102 -3.51 -9.72 1.19
C VAL A 102 -2.92 -9.00 2.40
N ASP A 103 -2.31 -9.73 3.32
CA ASP A 103 -1.55 -9.19 4.44
C ASP A 103 -0.47 -10.17 4.92
N ALA A 104 0.53 -9.61 5.62
CA ALA A 104 1.60 -10.36 6.25
C ALA A 104 1.72 -9.99 7.73
N VAL A 105 1.51 -10.96 8.60
CA VAL A 105 1.56 -10.81 10.05
C VAL A 105 2.93 -11.21 10.59
N LEU A 106 3.61 -10.29 11.26
CA LEU A 106 4.89 -10.55 11.91
C LEU A 106 4.65 -11.07 13.34
N LEU A 107 4.85 -12.37 13.55
CA LEU A 107 4.42 -13.09 14.75
C LEU A 107 5.13 -12.62 16.04
N ASN A 108 6.36 -12.11 15.88
CA ASN A 108 7.24 -11.70 16.96
C ASN A 108 7.37 -10.17 17.13
N HIS A 109 6.49 -9.40 16.47
CA HIS A 109 6.48 -7.94 16.56
C HIS A 109 5.09 -7.44 16.92
N THR A 110 5.01 -6.48 17.84
CA THR A 110 3.75 -5.87 18.26
C THR A 110 3.79 -4.35 18.13
N VAL A 111 2.65 -3.76 17.82
CA VAL A 111 2.42 -2.32 17.92
C VAL A 111 1.95 -1.94 19.34
N ASP A 112 1.87 -0.64 19.65
CA ASP A 112 1.57 -0.14 20.99
C ASP A 112 0.26 -0.64 21.61
N ASN A 113 -0.73 -1.01 20.78
CA ASN A 113 -2.00 -1.55 21.25
C ASN A 113 -1.95 -3.07 21.57
N GLY A 114 -0.78 -3.69 21.47
CA GLY A 114 -0.55 -5.12 21.72
C GLY A 114 -0.87 -6.04 20.54
N ASN A 115 -1.45 -5.53 19.45
CA ASN A 115 -1.67 -6.31 18.24
C ASN A 115 -0.34 -6.59 17.54
N ARG A 116 -0.31 -7.69 16.77
CA ARG A 116 0.84 -8.01 15.92
C ARG A 116 1.01 -6.93 14.85
N VAL A 117 2.25 -6.78 14.38
CA VAL A 117 2.52 -5.95 13.21
C VAL A 117 1.96 -6.64 11.99
N GLU A 118 1.11 -5.92 11.26
CA GLU A 118 0.55 -6.34 9.97
C GLU A 118 1.09 -5.43 8.88
N LEU A 119 1.67 -6.03 7.84
CA LEU A 119 2.08 -5.34 6.62
C LEU A 119 1.00 -5.52 5.54
N ASN A 120 0.88 -4.53 4.67
CA ASN A 120 -0.26 -4.36 3.77
C ASN A 120 -1.61 -4.25 4.50
N ALA A 121 -2.73 -4.42 3.79
CA ALA A 121 -4.07 -4.35 4.36
C ALA A 121 -5.06 -5.19 3.54
N LEU A 122 -6.00 -5.86 4.24
CA LEU A 122 -6.99 -6.75 3.62
C LEU A 122 -7.81 -6.08 2.50
N GLU A 123 -8.17 -4.81 2.68
CA GLU A 123 -9.04 -4.06 1.76
C GLU A 123 -8.28 -3.28 0.68
N ARG A 124 -6.98 -3.54 0.53
CA ARG A 124 -6.11 -2.83 -0.42
C ARG A 124 -5.58 -3.78 -1.47
N THR A 125 -4.91 -3.23 -2.48
CA THR A 125 -4.26 -4.04 -3.51
C THR A 125 -3.27 -5.02 -2.86
N PRO A 126 -3.40 -6.33 -3.08
CA PRO A 126 -2.56 -7.34 -2.44
C PRO A 126 -1.14 -7.35 -3.03
N ILE A 127 -0.15 -7.86 -2.30
CA ILE A 127 1.25 -7.99 -2.73
C ILE A 127 1.37 -9.15 -3.72
N GLY A 128 2.00 -8.93 -4.88
CA GLY A 128 2.25 -9.99 -5.87
C GLY A 128 1.10 -10.24 -6.85
N ALA A 129 0.05 -9.40 -6.86
CA ALA A 129 -0.97 -9.47 -7.91
C ALA A 129 -0.40 -9.03 -9.25
N ILE A 130 -0.89 -9.63 -10.33
CA ILE A 130 -0.51 -9.26 -11.69
C ILE A 130 -1.63 -8.41 -12.26
N ILE A 131 -1.30 -7.22 -12.71
CA ILE A 131 -2.23 -6.27 -13.33
C ILE A 131 -1.67 -5.80 -14.68
N GLU A 132 -2.55 -5.43 -15.60
CA GLU A 132 -2.15 -4.93 -16.91
C GLU A 132 -1.85 -3.42 -16.85
N GLU A 133 -2.71 -2.65 -16.16
CA GLU A 133 -2.56 -1.21 -16.04
C GLU A 133 -2.75 -0.71 -14.60
N PRO A 134 -1.82 0.11 -14.06
CA PRO A 134 -1.94 0.72 -12.74
C PRO A 134 -3.16 1.63 -12.57
N ASP A 135 -3.67 2.20 -13.66
CA ASP A 135 -4.80 3.14 -13.65
C ASP A 135 -6.17 2.46 -13.65
N ALA A 136 -6.21 1.17 -13.96
CA ALA A 136 -7.41 0.35 -13.95
C ALA A 136 -7.09 -1.00 -13.31
N VAL A 137 -6.76 -0.97 -12.01
CA VAL A 137 -6.46 -2.18 -11.23
C VAL A 137 -7.65 -3.14 -11.32
N SER A 138 -7.42 -4.29 -11.94
CA SER A 138 -8.38 -5.38 -12.04
C SER A 138 -7.75 -6.63 -11.43
N LEU A 139 -8.43 -7.18 -10.42
CA LEU A 139 -7.93 -8.32 -9.64
C LEU A 139 -8.87 -9.51 -9.89
N PRO A 140 -8.59 -10.31 -10.93
CA PRO A 140 -9.46 -11.40 -11.30
C PRO A 140 -9.43 -12.53 -10.26
N GLU A 141 -10.49 -13.32 -10.24
CA GLU A 141 -10.55 -14.53 -9.42
C GLU A 141 -9.57 -15.60 -9.91
N PHE A 142 -8.83 -16.19 -8.99
CA PHE A 142 -8.07 -17.42 -9.17
C PHE A 142 -8.77 -18.58 -8.43
N SER A 143 -8.63 -19.80 -8.90
CA SER A 143 -8.82 -20.95 -8.00
C SER A 143 -7.62 -21.02 -7.05
N VAL A 144 -7.86 -21.38 -5.79
CA VAL A 144 -6.81 -21.52 -4.77
C VAL A 144 -6.82 -22.94 -4.20
N GLU A 145 -5.63 -23.50 -4.01
CA GLU A 145 -5.43 -24.81 -3.41
C GLU A 145 -4.15 -24.85 -2.59
N LYS A 146 -4.24 -25.39 -1.36
CA LYS A 146 -3.07 -25.70 -0.54
C LYS A 146 -2.48 -27.04 -0.96
N GLN A 147 -1.19 -27.04 -1.27
CA GLN A 147 -0.47 -28.19 -1.77
C GLN A 147 0.06 -29.07 -0.64
N PRO A 148 0.33 -30.38 -0.89
CA PRO A 148 0.87 -31.29 0.12
C PRO A 148 2.22 -30.88 0.71
N ASP A 149 3.01 -30.10 -0.04
CA ASP A 149 4.29 -29.55 0.40
C ASP A 149 4.14 -28.29 1.29
N GLY A 150 2.90 -27.88 1.57
CA GLY A 150 2.57 -26.69 2.34
C GLY A 150 2.53 -25.40 1.55
N SER A 151 2.89 -25.41 0.26
CA SER A 151 2.77 -24.24 -0.62
C SER A 151 1.30 -23.94 -0.95
N VAL A 152 1.03 -22.70 -1.39
CA VAL A 152 -0.30 -22.29 -1.84
C VAL A 152 -0.23 -22.00 -3.33
N GLN A 153 -1.08 -22.67 -4.10
CA GLN A 153 -1.16 -22.53 -5.54
C GLN A 153 -2.43 -21.80 -5.96
N PHE A 154 -2.27 -20.86 -6.89
CA PHE A 154 -3.35 -20.18 -7.57
C PHE A 154 -3.32 -20.52 -9.05
N GLU A 155 -4.49 -20.72 -9.65
CA GLU A 155 -4.61 -20.94 -11.09
C GLU A 155 -5.78 -20.13 -11.68
N ARG A 156 -5.57 -19.56 -12.85
CA ARG A 156 -6.61 -18.90 -13.63
C ARG A 156 -6.35 -19.10 -15.11
N LYS A 157 -7.40 -19.39 -15.88
CA LYS A 157 -7.37 -19.30 -17.33
C LYS A 157 -8.03 -18.01 -17.80
N ASN A 158 -7.31 -17.21 -18.59
CA ASN A 158 -7.87 -15.98 -19.16
C ASN A 158 -8.72 -16.29 -20.42
N PRO A 159 -9.55 -15.34 -20.90
CA PRO A 159 -10.37 -15.54 -22.10
C PRO A 159 -9.58 -15.83 -23.39
N GLU A 160 -8.30 -15.47 -23.42
CA GLU A 160 -7.41 -15.67 -24.57
C GLU A 160 -6.74 -17.06 -24.59
N GLY A 161 -7.01 -17.89 -23.59
CA GLY A 161 -6.50 -19.26 -23.52
C GLY A 161 -5.17 -19.41 -22.81
N VAL A 162 -4.67 -18.37 -22.15
CA VAL A 162 -3.48 -18.42 -21.29
C VAL A 162 -3.87 -18.81 -19.88
N THR A 163 -3.27 -19.90 -19.41
CA THR A 163 -3.31 -20.32 -18.01
C THR A 163 -2.18 -19.63 -17.26
N VAL A 164 -2.54 -18.85 -16.23
CA VAL A 164 -1.61 -18.23 -15.28
C VAL A 164 -1.66 -19.04 -14.00
N ARG A 165 -0.51 -19.54 -13.57
CA ARG A 165 -0.37 -20.27 -12.32
C ARG A 165 0.64 -19.55 -11.43
N LYS A 166 0.28 -19.36 -10.17
CA LYS A 166 1.15 -18.79 -9.16
C LYS A 166 1.35 -19.78 -8.03
N ARG A 167 2.55 -19.87 -7.49
CA ARG A 167 2.84 -20.73 -6.33
C ARG A 167 3.63 -19.94 -5.30
N PHE A 168 3.10 -19.86 -4.09
CA PHE A 168 3.74 -19.19 -2.96
C PHE A 168 4.25 -20.21 -1.95
N PHE A 169 5.49 -20.04 -1.52
CA PHE A 169 6.14 -20.94 -0.56
C PHE A 169 7.27 -20.22 0.18
N PHE A 170 7.66 -20.77 1.33
CA PHE A 170 8.90 -20.39 2.00
C PHE A 170 10.03 -21.30 1.49
N PRO A 171 11.12 -20.75 0.93
CA PRO A 171 12.31 -21.53 0.64
C PRO A 171 12.90 -22.14 1.93
N PRO A 172 13.71 -23.20 1.82
CA PRO A 172 14.41 -23.76 2.98
C PRO A 172 15.24 -22.69 3.70
N ALA A 173 14.88 -22.38 4.94
CA ALA A 173 15.60 -21.41 5.74
C ALA A 173 16.94 -21.98 6.23
N THR A 174 18.03 -21.26 5.98
CA THR A 174 19.37 -21.58 6.49
C THR A 174 19.72 -20.73 7.70
N GLU A 175 19.18 -19.52 7.77
CA GLU A 175 19.32 -18.56 8.85
C GLU A 175 17.96 -17.98 9.24
N LYS A 176 17.85 -17.40 10.45
CA LYS A 176 16.59 -16.82 10.93
C LYS A 176 16.02 -15.73 10.00
N LYS A 177 16.89 -14.96 9.34
CA LYS A 177 16.48 -13.90 8.40
C LYS A 177 15.72 -14.46 7.19
N ASP A 178 15.96 -15.72 6.83
CA ASP A 178 15.34 -16.37 5.67
C ASP A 178 13.86 -16.65 5.93
N ASN A 179 13.42 -16.68 7.20
CA ASN A 179 12.01 -16.83 7.57
C ASN A 179 11.13 -15.66 7.07
N PHE A 180 11.72 -14.53 6.70
CA PHE A 180 11.01 -13.37 6.16
C PHE A 180 11.03 -13.33 4.62
N VAL A 181 11.55 -14.38 3.97
CA VAL A 181 11.62 -14.50 2.52
C VAL A 181 10.61 -15.54 2.06
N ALA A 182 9.60 -15.10 1.30
CA ALA A 182 8.71 -15.99 0.55
C ALA A 182 9.00 -15.83 -0.95
N GLU A 183 8.88 -16.92 -1.68
CA GLU A 183 9.00 -16.92 -3.14
C GLU A 183 7.63 -17.08 -3.79
N MET A 184 7.47 -16.41 -4.94
CA MET A 184 6.31 -16.51 -5.81
C MET A 184 6.79 -16.97 -7.19
N ASP A 185 6.52 -18.21 -7.54
CA ASP A 185 6.67 -18.68 -8.91
C ASP A 185 5.47 -18.22 -9.73
N VAL A 186 5.70 -17.81 -10.98
CA VAL A 186 4.66 -17.45 -11.93
C VAL A 186 4.90 -18.17 -13.25
N ASP A 187 3.97 -19.05 -13.61
CA ASP A 187 3.97 -19.78 -14.87
C ASP A 187 2.88 -19.26 -15.80
N PHE A 188 3.23 -19.04 -17.06
CA PHE A 188 2.29 -18.75 -18.14
C PHE A 188 2.29 -19.89 -19.14
N ARG A 189 1.13 -20.51 -19.35
CA ARG A 189 0.94 -21.57 -20.35
C ARG A 189 -0.10 -21.14 -21.37
N ASN A 190 0.29 -20.94 -22.62
CA ASN A 190 -0.64 -20.67 -23.71
C ASN A 190 -1.22 -22.00 -24.23
N ASP A 191 -2.49 -22.27 -23.90
CA ASP A 191 -3.25 -23.42 -24.39
C ASP A 191 -4.15 -23.06 -25.59
N GLY A 192 -4.05 -21.82 -26.07
CA GLY A 192 -4.79 -21.32 -27.22
C GLY A 192 -4.22 -21.81 -28.55
N ALA A 193 -5.04 -21.71 -29.60
CA ALA A 193 -4.63 -22.04 -30.96
C ALA A 193 -3.74 -20.95 -31.61
N GLN A 194 -3.70 -19.76 -31.03
CA GLN A 194 -2.97 -18.60 -31.56
C GLN A 194 -1.80 -18.23 -30.64
N PRO A 195 -0.71 -17.66 -31.18
CA PRO A 195 0.33 -17.05 -30.35
C PRO A 195 -0.25 -15.97 -29.44
N TYR A 196 0.12 -16.02 -28.15
CA TYR A 196 -0.21 -14.97 -27.18
C TYR A 196 0.86 -13.89 -27.20
N ASN A 197 0.44 -12.63 -27.27
CA ASN A 197 1.32 -11.47 -27.20
C ASN A 197 0.87 -10.54 -26.09
N ASN A 198 1.79 -10.18 -25.19
CA ASN A 198 1.54 -9.27 -24.09
C ASN A 198 2.60 -8.16 -24.10
N THR A 199 2.17 -6.90 -24.05
CA THR A 199 3.05 -5.72 -24.02
C THR A 199 3.79 -5.56 -22.69
N GLY A 200 3.43 -6.33 -21.68
CA GLY A 200 4.00 -6.31 -20.34
C GLY A 200 2.90 -6.32 -19.28
N TYR A 201 3.28 -6.58 -18.04
CA TYR A 201 2.39 -6.53 -16.89
C TYR A 201 3.12 -5.91 -15.71
N PHE A 202 2.35 -5.45 -14.72
CA PHE A 202 2.85 -5.00 -13.45
C PHE A 202 2.62 -6.05 -12.39
N VAL A 203 3.54 -6.08 -11.41
CA VAL A 203 3.36 -6.82 -10.17
C VAL A 203 3.17 -5.80 -9.05
N THR A 204 2.10 -5.95 -8.28
CA THR A 204 1.75 -5.02 -7.21
C THR A 204 2.68 -5.21 -6.01
N LEU A 205 3.19 -4.10 -5.47
CA LEU A 205 4.02 -4.11 -4.26
C LEU A 205 3.18 -4.26 -2.99
N GLY A 206 1.88 -3.93 -3.06
CA GLY A 206 1.03 -3.76 -1.89
C GLY A 206 0.93 -2.29 -1.49
N SER A 207 0.62 -2.07 -0.21
CA SER A 207 0.42 -0.76 0.39
C SER A 207 1.13 -0.70 1.75
N THR A 208 1.53 0.51 2.15
CA THR A 208 2.15 0.74 3.46
C THR A 208 1.56 1.97 4.13
N ARG A 209 1.54 1.96 5.46
CA ARG A 209 1.00 3.02 6.31
C ARG A 209 1.93 3.26 7.50
N PRO A 210 1.88 4.45 8.12
CA PRO A 210 2.52 4.69 9.41
C PRO A 210 2.14 3.61 10.41
N ILE A 211 3.12 3.11 11.18
CA ILE A 211 2.87 2.09 12.19
C ILE A 211 2.46 2.72 13.52
N HIS A 212 2.90 3.95 13.76
CA HIS A 212 2.46 4.75 14.89
C HIS A 212 2.05 6.15 14.41
N PRO A 213 1.05 6.80 15.04
CA PRO A 213 0.54 8.07 14.55
C PRO A 213 1.59 9.17 14.45
N ARG A 214 2.66 9.13 15.29
CA ARG A 214 3.72 10.15 15.30
C ARG A 214 4.88 9.87 14.34
N ASP A 215 4.79 8.83 13.52
CA ASP A 215 5.84 8.54 12.56
C ASP A 215 6.00 9.72 11.60
N MET A 216 7.25 10.03 11.26
CA MET A 216 7.51 11.05 10.26
C MET A 216 7.00 10.58 8.90
N PRO A 217 6.28 11.43 8.13
CA PRO A 217 5.78 11.07 6.81
C PRO A 217 6.88 10.54 5.87
N SER A 218 8.12 11.01 6.02
CA SER A 218 9.29 10.55 5.27
C SER A 218 9.60 9.06 5.42
N TYR A 219 9.08 8.38 6.45
CA TYR A 219 9.26 6.94 6.63
C TYR A 219 8.28 6.10 5.82
N THR A 220 7.11 6.65 5.48
CA THR A 220 6.13 6.00 4.61
C THR A 220 6.51 6.32 3.17
N ARG A 221 7.12 5.36 2.48
CA ARG A 221 7.75 5.59 1.17
C ARG A 221 7.65 4.41 0.24
N LEU A 222 7.73 4.71 -1.04
CA LEU A 222 8.17 3.80 -2.08
C LEU A 222 9.70 3.91 -2.18
N ALA A 223 10.40 2.79 -2.08
CA ALA A 223 11.85 2.70 -2.22
C ALA A 223 12.21 1.69 -3.31
N TRP A 224 13.32 1.93 -4.00
CA TRP A 224 13.80 1.02 -5.03
C TRP A 224 15.32 1.03 -5.16
N TYR A 225 15.85 0.02 -5.86
CA TYR A 225 17.24 -0.02 -6.28
C TYR A 225 17.33 -0.39 -7.75
N ALA A 226 18.06 0.43 -8.49
CA ALA A 226 18.28 0.25 -9.91
C ALA A 226 19.66 0.78 -10.30
N ASN A 227 20.35 0.07 -11.17
CA ASN A 227 21.66 0.49 -11.71
C ASN A 227 22.67 0.85 -10.61
N GLY A 228 22.74 0.06 -9.54
CA GLY A 228 23.66 0.31 -8.44
C GLY A 228 23.29 1.47 -7.51
N LYS A 229 22.11 2.07 -7.66
CA LYS A 229 21.67 3.24 -6.88
C LYS A 229 20.30 3.02 -6.23
N ALA A 230 20.21 3.42 -4.96
CA ALA A 230 18.93 3.49 -4.26
C ALA A 230 18.18 4.77 -4.64
N GLY A 231 16.87 4.66 -4.80
CA GLY A 231 15.94 5.76 -5.01
C GLY A 231 14.70 5.61 -4.12
N GLY A 232 13.92 6.67 -4.02
CA GLY A 232 12.70 6.64 -3.22
C GLY A 232 11.87 7.93 -3.34
N ILE A 233 10.57 7.80 -3.11
CA ILE A 233 9.65 8.90 -2.85
C ILE A 233 8.85 8.61 -1.59
N ASP A 234 8.65 9.61 -0.74
CA ASP A 234 7.77 9.51 0.43
C ASP A 234 6.38 10.10 0.14
N VAL A 235 5.45 9.94 1.09
CA VAL A 235 4.07 10.42 0.95
C VAL A 235 3.97 11.93 0.64
N ASN A 236 4.94 12.75 1.04
CA ASN A 236 4.93 14.18 0.72
C ASN A 236 5.15 14.46 -0.77
N TRP A 237 5.70 13.50 -1.52
CA TRP A 237 5.80 13.62 -2.97
C TRP A 237 4.40 13.81 -3.56
N PHE A 238 3.38 13.08 -3.13
CA PHE A 238 2.02 13.21 -3.67
C PHE A 238 1.35 14.57 -3.36
N GLY A 239 1.83 15.28 -2.34
CA GLY A 239 1.31 16.60 -1.94
C GLY A 239 1.66 17.74 -2.91
N ALA A 240 0.89 18.83 -2.81
CA ALA A 240 1.24 20.09 -3.48
C ALA A 240 2.50 20.70 -2.85
N GLN A 241 3.36 21.29 -3.67
CA GLN A 241 4.56 22.01 -3.22
C GLN A 241 4.38 23.51 -3.45
N ASN A 242 4.66 24.31 -2.43
CA ASN A 242 4.59 25.77 -2.48
C ASN A 242 5.96 26.40 -2.23
N TYR A 243 6.22 27.56 -2.83
CA TYR A 243 7.37 28.38 -2.47
C TYR A 243 7.12 29.02 -1.09
N PRO A 244 7.91 28.67 -0.06
CA PRO A 244 7.60 29.00 1.33
C PRO A 244 7.52 30.50 1.63
N LEU A 245 8.17 31.35 0.81
CA LEU A 245 8.24 32.79 1.04
C LEU A 245 7.26 33.62 0.21
N VAL A 246 6.66 33.04 -0.83
CA VAL A 246 5.88 33.80 -1.83
C VAL A 246 4.44 33.28 -1.93
N GLY A 247 4.13 32.15 -1.30
CA GLY A 247 2.78 31.54 -1.37
C GLY A 247 2.41 31.03 -2.78
N VAL A 248 3.33 31.06 -3.74
CA VAL A 248 3.12 30.59 -5.10
C VAL A 248 3.31 29.08 -5.14
N GLN A 249 2.34 28.37 -5.74
CA GLN A 249 2.41 26.94 -5.93
C GLN A 249 3.52 26.58 -6.93
N LYS A 250 4.50 25.78 -6.50
CA LYS A 250 5.57 25.23 -7.32
C LYS A 250 5.09 23.99 -8.09
N ARG A 251 4.31 23.13 -7.42
CA ARG A 251 3.79 21.88 -8.00
C ARG A 251 2.40 21.58 -7.47
N ALA A 252 1.49 21.22 -8.36
CA ALA A 252 0.22 20.63 -7.95
C ALA A 252 0.43 19.25 -7.29
N ALA A 253 -0.52 18.87 -6.42
CA ALA A 253 -0.58 17.51 -5.90
C ALA A 253 -0.61 16.53 -7.07
N GLN A 254 0.09 15.41 -6.92
CA GLN A 254 0.17 14.37 -7.95
C GLN A 254 -0.61 13.16 -7.48
N PRO A 255 -1.59 12.67 -8.27
CA PRO A 255 -2.40 11.52 -7.89
C PRO A 255 -1.66 10.19 -8.10
N VAL A 256 -0.62 10.18 -8.93
CA VAL A 256 0.09 8.97 -9.34
C VAL A 256 1.58 9.29 -9.51
N TYR A 257 2.43 8.39 -9.01
CA TYR A 257 3.83 8.29 -9.38
C TYR A 257 3.95 7.20 -10.44
N ARG A 258 4.64 7.49 -11.55
CA ARG A 258 4.95 6.51 -12.59
C ARG A 258 6.27 6.91 -13.23
N GLU A 259 7.24 6.00 -13.22
CA GLU A 259 8.58 6.26 -13.73
C GLU A 259 9.10 5.05 -14.48
N LYS A 260 9.70 5.30 -15.65
CA LYS A 260 10.47 4.29 -16.38
C LYS A 260 11.86 4.19 -15.79
N ILE A 261 12.18 3.03 -15.21
CA ILE A 261 13.44 2.77 -14.52
C ILE A 261 14.03 1.49 -15.12
N SER A 262 15.05 1.64 -15.96
CA SER A 262 15.78 0.49 -16.51
C SER A 262 16.50 -0.27 -15.40
N ASN A 263 16.55 -1.60 -15.49
CA ASN A 263 17.25 -2.47 -14.54
C ASN A 263 16.80 -2.25 -13.09
N LEU A 264 15.49 -2.15 -12.87
CA LEU A 264 14.94 -2.16 -11.52
C LEU A 264 15.17 -3.55 -10.91
N GLU A 265 16.00 -3.60 -9.88
CA GLU A 265 16.45 -4.84 -9.22
C GLU A 265 15.51 -5.25 -8.10
N TRP A 266 15.04 -4.27 -7.32
CA TRP A 266 13.97 -4.44 -6.35
C TRP A 266 13.21 -3.14 -6.14
N ALA A 267 11.96 -3.26 -5.73
CA ALA A 267 11.16 -2.15 -5.23
C ALA A 267 10.36 -2.63 -4.01
N GLY A 268 10.04 -1.70 -3.12
CA GLY A 268 9.30 -2.01 -1.91
C GLY A 268 8.62 -0.79 -1.32
N MET A 269 7.63 -1.06 -0.51
CA MET A 269 6.97 -0.07 0.31
C MET A 269 7.58 -0.17 1.72
N THR A 270 7.79 0.97 2.37
CA THR A 270 8.37 1.00 3.73
C THR A 270 7.55 1.89 4.65
N ASN A 271 7.55 1.54 5.92
CA ASN A 271 7.19 2.44 7.02
C ASN A 271 8.42 2.68 7.91
N GLN A 272 8.24 3.19 9.14
CA GLN A 272 9.37 3.54 10.01
C GLN A 272 10.29 2.36 10.34
N PHE A 273 9.76 1.14 10.44
CA PHE A 273 10.50 -0.03 10.91
C PHE A 273 10.50 -1.21 9.96
N PHE A 274 9.51 -1.29 9.06
CA PHE A 274 9.27 -2.48 8.24
C PHE A 274 9.17 -2.14 6.75
N THR A 275 9.43 -3.16 5.93
CA THR A 275 9.28 -3.09 4.49
C THR A 275 8.71 -4.39 3.95
N ASP A 276 7.81 -4.25 3.00
CA ASP A 276 7.43 -5.25 2.01
C ASP A 276 8.16 -4.92 0.71
N LEU A 277 8.92 -5.88 0.18
CA LEU A 277 9.80 -5.69 -0.96
C LEU A 277 9.72 -6.87 -1.92
N LEU A 278 9.71 -6.58 -3.22
CA LEU A 278 9.76 -7.57 -4.28
C LEU A 278 11.08 -7.47 -5.06
N THR A 279 11.70 -8.62 -5.26
CA THR A 279 12.89 -8.80 -6.11
C THR A 279 12.55 -9.74 -7.26
N PRO A 280 12.49 -9.26 -8.51
CA PRO A 280 12.36 -10.14 -9.66
C PRO A 280 13.61 -11.01 -9.83
N LEU A 281 13.46 -12.34 -9.77
CA LEU A 281 14.59 -13.27 -9.85
C LEU A 281 15.02 -13.56 -11.30
N ASN A 282 14.06 -13.63 -12.21
CA ASN A 282 14.27 -14.09 -13.59
C ASN A 282 14.06 -12.99 -14.65
N ALA A 283 13.88 -11.74 -14.22
CA ALA A 283 13.65 -10.60 -15.09
C ALA A 283 14.20 -9.31 -14.48
N LYS A 284 14.23 -8.23 -15.26
CA LYS A 284 14.45 -6.88 -14.75
C LYS A 284 13.19 -6.06 -15.02
N ALA A 285 12.66 -5.43 -13.98
CA ALA A 285 11.55 -4.52 -14.15
C ALA A 285 12.06 -3.23 -14.83
N VAL A 286 11.17 -2.60 -15.61
CA VAL A 286 11.50 -1.43 -16.45
C VAL A 286 10.66 -0.20 -16.09
N GLU A 287 9.71 -0.37 -15.17
CA GLU A 287 8.75 0.65 -14.81
C GLU A 287 8.27 0.45 -13.37
N LEU A 288 8.01 1.56 -12.68
CA LEU A 288 7.56 1.60 -11.30
C LEU A 288 6.39 2.58 -11.17
N TRP A 289 5.42 2.25 -10.31
CA TRP A 289 4.28 3.11 -10.03
C TRP A 289 3.88 3.07 -8.56
N ALA A 290 3.21 4.14 -8.11
CA ALA A 290 2.57 4.20 -6.79
C ALA A 290 1.45 5.24 -6.77
N LYS A 291 0.50 5.07 -5.83
CA LYS A 291 -0.61 6.00 -5.60
C LYS A 291 -0.77 6.24 -4.09
N PRO A 292 -1.17 7.44 -3.66
CA PRO A 292 -1.58 7.66 -2.29
C PRO A 292 -2.93 6.99 -2.06
N PHE A 293 -3.22 6.63 -0.82
CA PHE A 293 -4.52 6.14 -0.39
C PHE A 293 -4.89 6.76 0.95
N ASP A 294 -6.20 6.88 1.20
CA ASP A 294 -6.72 7.40 2.46
C ASP A 294 -6.57 6.35 3.58
N ILE A 295 -6.15 6.81 4.76
CA ILE A 295 -5.97 6.01 5.98
C ILE A 295 -7.17 6.21 6.90
#